data_AF-Q5AT17-F1
#
_entry.id   AF-Q5AT17-F1
#
_cell.length_a   1.000
_cell.length_b   1.000
_cell.length_c   1.000
_cell.angle_alpha   90.00
_cell.angle_beta   90.00
_cell.angle_gamma   90.00
#
_symmetry.space_group_name_H-M   'P 1'
#
loop_
_entity.id
_entity.type
_entity.pdbx_description
1 polymer ?
#
loop_
_entity_poly.entity_id
_entity_poly.type
_entity_poly.pdbx_seq_one_letter_code
_entity_poly.pdbx_strand_id
1 'polypeptide(L)'
;MCRCRGRYKRYKEAAAITESLLSKQRAGEEEVEEEEEEEEEEEEEEEDDDDDNDANTSTLISLSDLAITYQRQGRWKEAEELNVQVFELRKKFLGSEHPDTLMLGPEHPDTLASMANLACTYGSQGQWLEAEELQVRVLKMRKQVLCPQHPDTLQSMNNLAHTWHSERKVHDALALMERCVELRIRVLGYSHPASESSSFYLRD
;
A
#
# COMPACT_ATOMS: atom_id res chain seq x y z
N MET A 1 45.80 -39.84 62.64
CA MET A 1 45.31 -40.54 61.43
C MET A 1 43.78 -40.59 61.51
N CYS A 2 42.91 -40.22 60.56
CA CYS A 2 43.08 -39.77 59.18
C CYS A 2 41.80 -38.98 58.77
N ARG A 3 41.79 -37.63 58.87
CA ARG A 3 40.70 -36.73 58.40
C ARG A 3 40.64 -36.56 56.87
N CYS A 4 41.28 -37.46 56.12
CA CYS A 4 41.41 -37.39 54.66
C CYS A 4 40.42 -38.30 53.92
N ARG A 5 39.93 -39.40 54.54
CA ARG A 5 39.06 -40.38 53.88
C ARG A 5 37.62 -39.87 53.64
N GLY A 6 37.08 -39.06 54.54
CA GLY A 6 35.75 -38.46 54.39
C GLY A 6 35.69 -37.34 53.35
N ARG A 7 36.77 -36.56 53.22
CA ARG A 7 36.88 -35.52 52.19
C ARG A 7 36.93 -36.14 50.79
N TYR A 8 37.71 -37.20 50.59
CA TYR A 8 37.81 -37.88 49.30
C TYR A 8 36.48 -38.50 48.82
N LYS A 9 35.67 -39.05 49.74
CA LYS A 9 34.31 -39.54 49.41
C LYS A 9 33.38 -38.40 48.99
N ARG A 10 33.38 -37.28 49.72
CA ARG A 10 32.58 -36.10 49.38
C ARG A 10 33.00 -35.45 48.06
N TYR A 11 34.30 -35.48 47.73
CA TYR A 11 34.79 -35.03 46.42
C TYR A 11 34.33 -35.94 45.28
N LYS A 12 34.32 -37.26 45.47
CA LYS A 12 33.80 -38.19 44.46
C LYS A 12 32.29 -38.06 44.25
N GLU A 13 31.53 -37.87 45.32
CA GLU A 13 30.09 -37.63 45.24
C GLU A 13 29.78 -36.27 44.59
N ALA A 14 30.55 -35.22 44.93
CA ALA A 14 30.41 -33.91 44.30
C ALA A 14 30.78 -33.95 42.80
N ALA A 15 31.84 -34.67 42.42
CA ALA A 15 32.24 -34.85 41.02
C ALA A 15 31.16 -35.60 40.21
N ALA A 16 30.54 -36.64 40.79
CA ALA A 16 29.46 -37.37 40.14
C ALA A 16 28.19 -36.51 39.97
N ILE A 17 27.90 -35.63 40.94
CA ILE A 17 26.79 -34.68 40.84
C ILE A 17 27.08 -33.62 39.77
N THR A 18 28.31 -33.12 39.69
CA THR A 18 28.68 -32.15 38.64
C THR A 18 28.68 -32.78 37.25
N GLU A 19 29.15 -34.02 37.09
CA GLU A 19 29.06 -34.73 35.80
C GLU A 19 27.61 -35.02 35.42
N SER A 20 26.75 -35.37 36.39
CA SER A 20 25.32 -35.55 36.13
C SER A 20 24.60 -34.23 35.81
N LEU A 21 25.00 -33.11 36.42
CA LEU A 21 24.44 -31.79 36.12
C LEU A 21 24.93 -31.27 34.76
N LEU A 22 26.21 -31.45 34.43
CA LEU A 22 26.78 -31.11 33.12
C LEU A 22 26.18 -32.00 32.02
N SER A 23 25.94 -33.29 32.27
CA SER A 23 25.26 -34.17 31.32
C SER A 23 23.79 -33.78 31.10
N LYS A 24 23.12 -33.19 32.10
CA LYS A 24 21.75 -32.67 31.95
C LYS A 24 21.71 -31.30 31.30
N GLN A 25 22.71 -30.44 31.55
CA GLN A 25 22.87 -29.18 30.82
C GLN A 25 23.20 -29.43 29.36
N ARG A 26 24.07 -30.39 29.05
CA ARG A 26 24.41 -30.75 27.67
C ARG A 26 23.24 -31.38 26.93
N ALA A 27 22.44 -32.22 27.59
CA ALA A 27 21.20 -32.74 27.02
C ALA A 27 20.13 -31.65 26.82
N GLY A 28 20.06 -30.66 27.71
CA GLY A 28 19.17 -29.51 27.53
C GLY A 28 19.69 -28.47 26.54
N GLU A 29 21.00 -28.45 26.23
CA GLU A 29 21.58 -27.65 25.15
C GLU A 29 21.39 -28.36 23.80
N GLU A 30 21.50 -29.70 23.72
CA GLU A 30 21.14 -30.48 22.52
C GLU A 30 19.63 -30.45 22.22
N GLU A 31 18.74 -30.52 23.22
CA GLU A 31 17.29 -30.35 23.02
C GLU A 31 16.91 -28.91 22.60
N VAL A 32 17.66 -27.90 23.03
CA VAL A 32 17.46 -26.50 22.60
C VAL A 32 18.05 -26.24 21.21
N GLU A 33 19.18 -26.88 20.85
CA GLU A 33 19.71 -26.83 19.48
C GLU A 33 18.80 -27.60 18.49
N GLU A 34 18.16 -28.72 18.89
CA GLU A 34 17.16 -29.41 18.05
C GLU A 34 15.83 -28.62 17.95
N GLU A 35 15.37 -27.93 19.01
CA GLU A 35 14.19 -27.04 18.93
C GLU A 35 14.48 -25.74 18.15
N GLU A 36 15.69 -25.16 18.24
CA GLU A 36 16.11 -23.99 17.45
C GLU A 36 16.36 -24.36 15.97
N GLU A 37 16.87 -25.57 15.66
CA GLU A 37 16.97 -26.07 14.27
C GLU A 37 15.59 -26.41 13.68
N GLU A 38 14.62 -26.92 14.47
CA GLU A 38 13.23 -27.12 14.01
C GLU A 38 12.48 -25.78 13.82
N GLU A 39 12.73 -24.75 14.65
CA GLU A 39 12.18 -23.40 14.44
C GLU A 39 12.83 -22.66 13.25
N GLU A 40 14.13 -22.87 12.97
CA GLU A 40 14.80 -22.33 11.77
C GLU A 40 14.38 -23.06 10.47
N GLU A 41 14.10 -24.37 10.51
CA GLU A 41 13.55 -25.11 9.34
C GLU A 41 12.07 -24.76 9.07
N GLU A 42 11.26 -24.40 10.07
CA GLU A 42 9.89 -23.90 9.86
C GLU A 42 9.84 -22.43 9.37
N GLU A 43 10.87 -21.61 9.61
CA GLU A 43 10.98 -20.25 9.05
C GLU A 43 11.50 -20.21 7.60
N GLU A 44 12.11 -21.28 7.09
CA GLU A 44 12.60 -21.35 5.69
C GLU A 44 11.55 -21.85 4.66
N GLU A 45 10.35 -22.28 5.07
CA GLU A 45 9.29 -22.74 4.14
C GLU A 45 8.25 -21.66 3.72
N GLU A 46 8.41 -20.38 4.12
CA GLU A 46 7.47 -19.28 3.79
C GLU A 46 8.03 -18.27 2.76
N GLU A 47 8.96 -18.67 1.88
CA GLU A 47 9.43 -17.82 0.78
C GLU A 47 9.44 -18.53 -0.58
N ASP A 48 8.29 -19.00 -1.07
CA ASP A 48 8.20 -19.41 -2.48
C ASP A 48 6.74 -19.37 -2.99
N ASP A 49 6.20 -18.18 -3.29
CA ASP A 49 5.02 -18.04 -4.18
C ASP A 49 4.84 -16.62 -4.81
N ASP A 50 5.82 -15.71 -4.76
CA ASP A 50 5.67 -14.32 -5.23
C ASP A 50 6.08 -14.05 -6.71
N ASP A 51 6.57 -15.03 -7.46
CA ASP A 51 7.20 -14.78 -8.79
C ASP A 51 6.19 -14.57 -9.95
N ASP A 52 4.91 -14.93 -9.77
CA ASP A 52 3.86 -14.72 -10.80
C ASP A 52 3.17 -13.33 -10.71
N ASN A 53 3.34 -12.60 -9.60
CA ASN A 53 2.68 -11.30 -9.38
C ASN A 53 3.44 -10.12 -10.03
N ASP A 54 4.77 -10.20 -10.15
CA ASP A 54 5.59 -9.13 -10.75
C ASP A 54 5.34 -8.98 -12.26
N ALA A 55 5.15 -10.11 -12.97
CA ALA A 55 4.91 -10.10 -14.42
C ALA A 55 3.55 -9.45 -14.79
N ASN A 56 2.50 -9.70 -14.01
CA ASN A 56 1.19 -9.12 -14.26
C ASN A 56 1.11 -7.65 -13.81
N THR A 57 1.70 -7.33 -12.66
CA THR A 57 1.77 -5.96 -12.15
C THR A 57 2.58 -5.06 -13.08
N SER A 58 3.75 -5.51 -13.53
CA SER A 58 4.57 -4.81 -14.53
C SER A 58 3.83 -4.63 -15.87
N THR A 59 3.08 -5.64 -16.31
CA THR A 59 2.24 -5.54 -17.51
C THR A 59 1.17 -4.45 -17.35
N LEU A 60 0.47 -4.39 -16.20
CA LEU A 60 -0.55 -3.37 -15.93
C LEU A 60 0.03 -1.95 -15.80
N ILE A 61 1.23 -1.82 -15.23
CA ILE A 61 1.96 -0.54 -15.18
C ILE A 61 2.30 -0.09 -16.61
N SER A 62 2.83 -0.98 -17.44
CA SER A 62 3.19 -0.64 -18.83
C SER A 62 1.97 -0.23 -19.68
N LEU A 63 0.82 -0.89 -19.50
CA LEU A 63 -0.44 -0.50 -20.15
C LEU A 63 -0.93 0.86 -19.67
N SER A 64 -0.77 1.17 -18.37
CA SER A 64 -1.12 2.47 -17.80
C SER A 64 -0.25 3.58 -18.36
N ASP A 65 1.06 3.34 -18.48
CA ASP A 65 2.00 4.28 -19.09
C ASP A 65 1.66 4.51 -20.57
N LEU A 66 1.34 3.45 -21.30
CA LEU A 66 0.89 3.56 -22.68
C LEU A 66 -0.37 4.43 -22.80
N ALA A 67 -1.36 4.25 -21.92
CA ALA A 67 -2.55 5.09 -21.89
C ALA A 67 -2.21 6.57 -21.67
N ILE A 68 -1.27 6.89 -20.77
CA ILE A 68 -0.79 8.27 -20.56
C ILE A 68 -0.11 8.82 -21.82
N THR A 69 0.67 8.01 -22.54
CA THR A 69 1.27 8.47 -23.80
C THR A 69 0.22 8.79 -24.87
N TYR A 70 -0.85 7.99 -24.96
CA TYR A 70 -1.96 8.27 -25.87
C TYR A 70 -2.75 9.51 -25.49
N GLN A 71 -2.99 9.74 -24.19
CA GLN A 71 -3.57 11.00 -23.71
C GLN A 71 -2.73 12.21 -24.17
N ARG A 72 -1.40 12.14 -23.99
CA ARG A 72 -0.48 13.22 -24.43
C ARG A 72 -0.49 13.45 -25.94
N GLN A 73 -0.81 12.44 -26.73
CA GLN A 73 -0.96 12.53 -28.19
C GLN A 73 -2.35 13.02 -28.63
N GLY A 74 -3.30 13.23 -27.71
CA GLY A 74 -4.70 13.56 -28.02
C GLY A 74 -5.52 12.36 -28.51
N ARG A 75 -4.99 11.14 -28.37
CA ARG A 75 -5.60 9.88 -28.77
C ARG A 75 -6.50 9.34 -27.64
N TRP A 76 -7.55 10.09 -27.32
CA TRP A 76 -8.36 9.86 -26.11
C TRP A 76 -9.14 8.55 -26.11
N LYS A 77 -9.66 8.12 -27.27
CA LYS A 77 -10.41 6.86 -27.40
C LYS A 77 -9.53 5.63 -27.11
N GLU A 78 -8.32 5.62 -27.64
CA GLU A 78 -7.39 4.51 -27.41
C GLU A 78 -6.86 4.50 -25.98
N ALA A 79 -6.67 5.68 -25.38
CA ALA A 79 -6.37 5.79 -23.95
C ALA A 79 -7.50 5.31 -23.06
N GLU A 80 -8.76 5.55 -23.44
CA GLU A 80 -9.93 5.05 -22.72
C GLU A 80 -10.01 3.53 -22.76
N GLU A 81 -9.89 2.93 -23.95
CA GLU A 81 -9.90 1.48 -24.12
C GLU A 81 -8.83 0.80 -23.27
N LEU A 82 -7.61 1.35 -23.24
CA LEU A 82 -6.53 0.85 -22.39
C LEU A 82 -6.84 1.01 -20.89
N ASN A 83 -7.33 2.17 -20.46
CA ASN A 83 -7.66 2.40 -19.05
C ASN A 83 -8.79 1.49 -18.57
N VAL A 84 -9.80 1.22 -19.40
CA VAL A 84 -10.88 0.28 -19.11
C VAL A 84 -10.33 -1.14 -18.98
N GLN A 85 -9.44 -1.56 -19.89
CA GLN A 85 -8.79 -2.88 -19.80
C GLN A 85 -7.99 -3.03 -18.51
N VAL A 86 -7.14 -2.04 -18.17
CA VAL A 86 -6.35 -2.05 -16.92
C VAL A 86 -7.27 -2.12 -15.70
N PHE A 87 -8.36 -1.36 -15.69
CA PHE A 87 -9.32 -1.38 -14.58
C PHE A 87 -9.98 -2.74 -14.41
N GLU A 88 -10.46 -3.36 -15.49
CA GLU A 88 -11.10 -4.68 -15.43
C GLU A 88 -10.11 -5.78 -15.04
N LEU A 89 -8.86 -5.73 -15.53
CA LEU A 89 -7.82 -6.67 -15.13
C LEU A 89 -7.49 -6.51 -13.64
N ARG A 90 -7.21 -5.29 -13.17
CA ARG A 90 -6.94 -5.01 -11.74
C ARG A 90 -8.08 -5.49 -10.85
N LYS A 91 -9.34 -5.24 -11.25
CA LYS A 91 -10.51 -5.69 -10.50
C LYS A 91 -10.64 -7.21 -10.45
N LYS A 92 -10.25 -7.93 -11.51
CA LYS A 92 -10.26 -9.39 -11.54
C LYS A 92 -9.15 -9.97 -10.65
N PHE A 93 -7.90 -9.55 -10.85
CA PHE A 93 -6.73 -10.11 -10.15
C PHE A 93 -6.72 -9.78 -8.66
N LEU A 94 -6.95 -8.51 -8.29
CA LEU A 94 -7.01 -8.08 -6.88
C LEU A 94 -8.26 -8.59 -6.15
N GLY A 95 -9.23 -9.18 -6.87
CA GLY A 95 -10.44 -9.77 -6.30
C GLY A 95 -10.36 -11.28 -6.08
N SER A 96 -9.34 -11.97 -6.62
CA SER A 96 -9.29 -13.45 -6.63
C SER A 96 -8.05 -14.08 -6.01
N GLU A 97 -6.90 -13.40 -5.95
CA GLU A 97 -5.61 -14.12 -5.72
C GLU A 97 -4.96 -13.92 -4.35
N HIS A 98 -5.22 -12.85 -3.58
CA HIS A 98 -4.52 -12.63 -2.29
C HIS A 98 -5.45 -12.11 -1.17
N PRO A 99 -6.15 -12.99 -0.42
CA PRO A 99 -6.97 -12.62 0.74
C PRO A 99 -6.19 -12.00 1.92
N ASP A 100 -4.86 -12.00 1.88
CA ASP A 100 -4.01 -11.64 3.02
C ASP A 100 -3.34 -10.25 2.89
N THR A 101 -3.35 -9.63 1.71
CA THR A 101 -3.02 -8.20 1.59
C THR A 101 -4.23 -7.39 2.06
N LEU A 102 -4.15 -6.86 3.29
CA LEU A 102 -5.19 -6.22 4.12
C LEU A 102 -6.00 -5.03 3.51
N MET A 103 -6.01 -4.87 2.18
CA MET A 103 -6.67 -3.81 1.43
C MET A 103 -7.36 -4.36 0.16
N LEU A 104 -8.15 -5.43 0.34
CA LEU A 104 -8.80 -6.15 -0.74
C LEU A 104 -10.03 -5.42 -1.31
N GLY A 105 -9.90 -4.96 -2.56
CA GLY A 105 -11.03 -4.60 -3.41
C GLY A 105 -10.83 -3.32 -4.22
N PRO A 106 -11.91 -2.59 -4.59
CA PRO A 106 -11.82 -1.33 -5.33
C PRO A 106 -11.07 -0.22 -4.57
N GLU A 107 -10.70 -0.51 -3.33
CA GLU A 107 -9.98 0.34 -2.40
C GLU A 107 -8.45 0.28 -2.59
N HIS A 108 -7.92 -0.70 -3.34
CA HIS A 108 -6.49 -0.81 -3.64
C HIS A 108 -5.96 0.48 -4.32
N PRO A 109 -4.78 1.01 -3.94
CA PRO A 109 -4.32 2.32 -4.42
C PRO A 109 -4.18 2.35 -5.94
N ASP A 110 -3.72 1.24 -6.53
CA ASP A 110 -3.59 1.13 -7.97
C ASP A 110 -4.93 1.10 -8.71
N THR A 111 -5.93 0.41 -8.16
CA THR A 111 -7.28 0.40 -8.74
C THR A 111 -7.87 1.80 -8.71
N LEU A 112 -7.67 2.52 -7.61
CA LEU A 112 -8.06 3.92 -7.46
C LEU A 112 -7.29 4.84 -8.43
N ALA A 113 -6.01 4.56 -8.70
CA ALA A 113 -5.21 5.30 -9.67
C ALA A 113 -5.72 5.07 -11.11
N SER A 114 -6.02 3.83 -11.49
CA SER A 114 -6.60 3.51 -12.81
C SER A 114 -7.98 4.17 -13.00
N MET A 115 -8.84 4.15 -11.98
CA MET A 115 -10.13 4.85 -12.02
C MET A 115 -9.95 6.37 -12.17
N ALA A 116 -8.97 6.96 -11.49
CA ALA A 116 -8.68 8.39 -11.62
C ALA A 116 -8.19 8.73 -13.04
N ASN A 117 -7.35 7.88 -13.64
CA ASN A 117 -6.86 8.06 -15.01
C ASN A 117 -7.98 7.94 -16.05
N LEU A 118 -8.90 6.98 -15.85
CA LEU A 118 -10.09 6.85 -16.69
C LEU A 118 -10.95 8.12 -16.63
N ALA A 119 -11.19 8.65 -15.43
CA ALA A 119 -11.97 9.88 -15.27
C ALA A 119 -11.32 11.11 -15.93
N CYS A 120 -9.99 11.24 -15.85
CA CYS A 120 -9.25 12.27 -16.58
C CYS A 120 -9.42 12.13 -18.11
N THR A 121 -9.48 10.89 -18.60
CA THR A 121 -9.72 10.60 -20.02
C THR A 121 -11.11 11.05 -20.44
N TYR A 122 -12.15 10.73 -19.64
CA TYR A 122 -13.52 11.20 -19.88
C TYR A 122 -13.64 12.72 -19.88
N GLY A 123 -13.02 13.40 -18.91
CA GLY A 123 -12.98 14.86 -18.88
C GLY A 123 -12.34 15.44 -20.15
N SER A 124 -11.25 14.84 -20.62
CA SER A 124 -10.56 15.28 -21.85
C SER A 124 -11.39 15.06 -23.12
N GLN A 125 -12.33 14.12 -23.10
CA GLN A 125 -13.30 13.89 -24.18
C GLN A 125 -14.56 14.77 -24.09
N GLY A 126 -14.72 15.54 -23.01
CA GLY A 126 -15.94 16.30 -22.74
C GLY A 126 -17.09 15.49 -22.13
N GLN A 127 -16.82 14.26 -21.69
CA GLN A 127 -17.75 13.40 -20.95
C GLN A 127 -17.68 13.73 -19.45
N TRP A 128 -18.15 14.92 -19.10
CA TRP A 128 -17.98 15.46 -17.74
C TRP A 128 -18.79 14.72 -16.69
N LEU A 129 -19.97 14.21 -17.05
CA LEU A 129 -20.87 13.50 -16.13
C LEU A 129 -20.25 12.16 -15.69
N GLU A 130 -19.74 11.39 -16.65
CA GLU A 130 -19.06 10.12 -16.40
C GLU A 130 -17.75 10.33 -15.63
N ALA A 131 -17.02 11.43 -15.92
CA ALA A 131 -15.83 11.81 -15.17
C ALA A 131 -16.15 12.17 -13.71
N GLU A 132 -17.22 12.93 -13.47
CA GLU A 132 -17.69 13.33 -12.15
C GLU A 132 -18.03 12.10 -11.30
N GLU A 133 -18.85 11.19 -11.82
CA GLU A 133 -19.28 9.98 -11.10
C GLU A 133 -18.08 9.14 -10.64
N LEU A 134 -17.11 8.92 -11.54
CA LEU A 134 -15.88 8.21 -11.23
C LEU A 134 -15.02 8.95 -10.20
N GLN A 135 -14.83 10.26 -10.35
CA GLN A 135 -14.00 11.06 -9.44
C GLN A 135 -14.60 11.13 -8.04
N VAL A 136 -15.92 11.28 -7.90
CA VAL A 136 -16.62 11.24 -6.61
C VAL A 136 -16.43 9.90 -5.93
N ARG A 137 -16.54 8.80 -6.69
CA ARG A 137 -16.33 7.45 -6.18
C ARG A 137 -14.89 7.23 -5.71
N VAL A 138 -13.89 7.61 -6.51
CA VAL A 138 -12.46 7.53 -6.14
C VAL A 138 -12.18 8.36 -4.89
N LEU A 139 -12.70 9.59 -4.83
CA LEU A 139 -12.49 10.48 -3.69
C LEU A 139 -13.06 9.90 -2.39
N LYS A 140 -14.24 9.28 -2.45
CA LYS A 140 -14.85 8.63 -1.29
C LYS A 140 -14.00 7.47 -0.78
N MET A 141 -13.53 6.61 -1.68
CA MET A 141 -12.70 5.46 -1.33
C MET A 141 -11.33 5.91 -0.79
N ARG A 142 -10.64 6.85 -1.46
CA ARG A 142 -9.36 7.41 -0.98
C ARG A 142 -9.47 8.05 0.40
N LYS A 143 -10.60 8.71 0.73
CA LYS A 143 -10.84 9.24 2.07
C LYS A 143 -10.97 8.16 3.15
N GLN A 144 -11.51 6.99 2.81
CA GLN A 144 -11.66 5.86 3.72
C GLN A 144 -10.33 5.13 3.94
N VAL A 145 -9.56 4.97 2.87
CA VAL A 145 -8.32 4.15 2.87
C VAL A 145 -7.09 4.94 3.29
N LEU A 146 -6.84 6.10 2.68
CA LEU A 146 -5.58 6.84 2.77
C LEU A 146 -5.66 8.04 3.73
N CYS A 147 -6.84 8.30 4.29
CA CYS A 147 -7.22 9.52 5.00
C CYS A 147 -7.41 10.76 4.09
N PRO A 148 -8.18 11.77 4.56
CA PRO A 148 -8.44 13.00 3.80
C PRO A 148 -7.19 13.84 3.48
N GLN A 149 -6.11 13.66 4.25
CA GLN A 149 -4.87 14.43 4.13
C GLN A 149 -3.88 13.86 3.10
N HIS A 150 -4.12 12.65 2.59
CA HIS A 150 -3.18 12.01 1.68
C HIS A 150 -3.00 12.82 0.39
N PRO A 151 -1.77 12.93 -0.15
CA PRO A 151 -1.52 13.60 -1.42
C PRO A 151 -2.46 13.15 -2.54
N ASP A 152 -2.71 11.84 -2.64
CA ASP A 152 -3.61 11.29 -3.66
C ASP A 152 -5.07 11.67 -3.46
N THR A 153 -5.53 11.75 -2.21
CA THR A 153 -6.89 12.23 -1.89
C THR A 153 -7.04 13.69 -2.29
N LEU A 154 -6.03 14.51 -1.99
CA LEU A 154 -6.01 15.93 -2.33
C LEU A 154 -5.90 16.15 -3.85
N GLN A 155 -5.18 15.29 -4.56
CA GLN A 155 -5.12 15.31 -6.02
C GLN A 155 -6.49 14.97 -6.63
N SER A 156 -7.20 13.98 -6.09
CA SER A 156 -8.57 13.65 -6.51
C SER A 156 -9.55 14.80 -6.27
N MET A 157 -9.43 15.52 -5.14
CA MET A 157 -10.25 16.72 -4.87
C MET A 157 -10.00 17.81 -5.91
N ASN A 158 -8.74 18.03 -6.30
CA ASN A 158 -8.37 19.00 -7.31
C ASN A 158 -8.95 18.65 -8.70
N ASN A 159 -8.85 17.38 -9.09
CA ASN A 159 -9.40 16.91 -10.37
C ASN A 159 -10.94 17.04 -10.40
N LEU A 160 -11.62 16.72 -9.31
CA LEU A 160 -13.08 16.88 -9.20
C LEU A 160 -13.52 18.35 -9.26
N ALA A 161 -12.80 19.24 -8.59
CA ALA A 161 -13.07 20.68 -8.66
C ALA A 161 -12.91 21.22 -10.09
N HIS A 162 -11.91 20.74 -10.84
CA HIS A 162 -11.73 21.12 -12.24
C HIS A 162 -12.89 20.64 -13.13
N THR A 163 -13.37 19.40 -12.93
CA THR A 163 -14.54 18.87 -13.63
C THR A 163 -15.79 19.71 -13.35
N TRP A 164 -16.07 20.00 -12.07
CA TRP A 164 -17.21 20.85 -11.68
C TRP A 164 -17.13 22.28 -12.22
N HIS A 165 -15.93 22.85 -12.29
CA HIS A 165 -15.72 24.14 -12.93
C HIS A 165 -16.10 24.09 -14.43
N SER A 166 -15.67 23.05 -15.15
CA SER A 166 -16.06 22.82 -16.56
C SER A 166 -17.57 22.61 -16.74
N GLU A 167 -18.24 21.98 -15.78
CA GLU A 167 -19.71 21.78 -15.76
C GLU A 167 -20.49 23.03 -15.32
N ARG A 168 -19.83 24.15 -15.03
CA ARG A 168 -20.42 25.38 -14.47
C ARG A 168 -21.01 25.22 -13.05
N LYS A 169 -20.67 24.16 -12.33
CA LYS A 169 -20.94 23.98 -10.89
C LYS A 169 -19.90 24.71 -10.05
N VAL A 170 -19.74 26.01 -10.29
CA VAL A 170 -18.63 26.82 -9.74
C VAL A 170 -18.67 26.88 -8.21
N HIS A 171 -19.87 26.94 -7.61
CA HIS A 171 -20.01 26.97 -6.15
C HIS A 171 -19.51 25.69 -5.46
N ASP A 172 -19.85 24.52 -6.01
CA ASP A 172 -19.41 23.24 -5.47
C ASP A 172 -17.89 23.04 -5.68
N ALA A 173 -17.37 23.46 -6.83
CA ALA A 173 -15.93 23.46 -7.14
C ALA A 173 -15.13 24.31 -6.13
N LEU A 174 -15.58 25.53 -5.86
CA LEU A 174 -14.95 26.43 -4.89
C LEU A 174 -14.97 25.84 -3.49
N ALA A 175 -16.13 25.36 -3.02
CA ALA A 175 -16.24 24.76 -1.68
C ALA A 175 -15.32 23.54 -1.50
N LEU A 176 -15.15 22.72 -2.55
CA LEU A 176 -14.24 21.58 -2.52
C LEU A 176 -12.77 22.02 -2.52
N MET A 177 -12.43 23.04 -3.30
CA MET A 177 -11.07 23.59 -3.38
C MET A 177 -10.66 24.28 -2.07
N GLU A 178 -11.57 25.05 -1.43
CA GLU A 178 -11.35 25.64 -0.10
C GLU A 178 -10.97 24.55 0.91
N ARG A 179 -11.74 23.46 0.95
CA ARG A 179 -11.45 22.32 1.81
C ARG A 179 -10.11 21.63 1.48
N CYS A 180 -9.73 21.57 0.20
CA CYS A 180 -8.44 21.02 -0.23
C CYS A 180 -7.27 21.87 0.28
N VAL A 181 -7.38 23.20 0.14
CA VAL A 181 -6.38 24.16 0.59
C VAL A 181 -6.22 24.13 2.11
N GLU A 182 -7.33 24.11 2.86
CA GLU A 182 -7.30 23.98 4.32
C GLU A 182 -6.56 22.72 4.79
N LEU A 183 -6.81 21.58 4.14
CA LEU A 183 -6.13 20.32 4.44
C LEU A 183 -4.64 20.38 4.09
N ARG A 184 -4.28 20.93 2.92
CA ARG A 184 -2.88 21.11 2.49
C ARG A 184 -2.11 22.01 3.45
N ILE A 185 -2.69 23.14 3.86
CA ILE A 185 -2.07 24.06 4.82
C ILE A 185 -1.85 23.38 6.18
N ARG A 186 -2.82 22.58 6.65
CA ARG A 186 -2.69 21.87 7.92
C ARG A 186 -1.56 20.84 7.92
N VAL A 187 -1.33 20.16 6.80
CA VAL A 187 -0.37 19.05 6.69
C VAL A 187 1.02 19.54 6.31
N LEU A 188 1.12 20.40 5.30
CA LEU A 188 2.36 20.81 4.66
C LEU A 188 2.81 22.22 5.07
N GLY A 189 1.92 22.99 5.69
CA GLY A 189 2.14 24.40 5.99
C GLY A 189 1.72 25.35 4.86
N TYR A 190 1.64 26.64 5.19
CA TYR A 190 1.19 27.69 4.27
C TYR A 190 2.17 27.95 3.12
N SER A 191 3.47 27.80 3.35
CA SER A 191 4.54 28.10 2.37
C SER A 191 4.91 26.93 1.45
N HIS A 192 4.15 25.82 1.48
CA HIS A 192 4.45 24.66 0.64
C HIS A 192 3.95 24.90 -0.80
N PRO A 193 4.74 24.59 -1.85
CA PRO A 193 4.37 24.86 -3.26
C PRO A 193 3.00 24.27 -3.67
N ALA A 194 2.65 23.10 -3.13
CA ALA A 194 1.35 22.47 -3.37
C ALA A 194 0.19 23.20 -2.68
N SER A 195 0.41 23.85 -1.54
CA SER A 195 -0.58 24.68 -0.83
C SER A 195 -0.80 25.99 -1.57
N GLU A 196 0.29 26.63 -2.02
CA GLU A 196 0.24 27.88 -2.77
C GLU A 196 -0.46 27.71 -4.13
N SER A 197 -0.10 26.66 -4.89
CA SER A 197 -0.72 26.33 -6.17
C SER A 197 -2.23 26.11 -6.06
N SER A 198 -2.69 25.46 -4.98
CA SER A 198 -4.13 25.26 -4.76
C SER A 198 -4.84 26.53 -4.30
N SER A 199 -4.17 27.43 -3.57
CA SER A 199 -4.74 28.71 -3.15
C SER A 199 -4.97 29.69 -4.31
N PHE A 200 -4.22 29.54 -5.40
CA PHE A 200 -4.33 30.37 -6.60
C PHE A 200 -5.74 30.30 -7.20
N TYR A 201 -6.34 29.11 -7.23
CA TYR A 201 -7.70 28.88 -7.74
C TYR A 201 -8.83 29.52 -6.90
N LEU A 202 -8.52 30.06 -5.72
CA LEU A 202 -9.49 30.71 -4.83
C LEU A 202 -9.39 32.25 -4.85
N ARG A 203 -8.40 32.81 -5.56
CA ARG A 203 -8.12 34.26 -5.58
C ARG A 203 -8.64 34.96 -6.85
N ASP A 204 -8.94 34.23 -7.91
CA ASP A 204 -9.53 34.71 -9.16
C ASP A 204 -11.01 34.33 -9.28
#